data_AF-A0A101PR92-F1
#
_entry.id   AF-A0A101PR92-F1
#
_cell.length_a   1.000
_cell.length_b   1.000
_cell.length_c   1.000
_cell.angle_alpha   90.00
_cell.angle_beta   90.00
_cell.angle_gamma   90.00
#
_symmetry.space_group_name_H-M   'P 1'
#
loop_
_entity.id
_entity.type
_entity.pdbx_description
1 polymer ?
#
loop_
_entity_poly.entity_id
_entity_poly.type
_entity_poly.pdbx_seq_one_letter_code
_entity_poly.pdbx_strand_id
1 'polypeptide(L)'
;MPFEYLMGIGQRDRTLSLLDSAYLIEEWGLPTSLVLLSSDGPCWIGLDYRTGPTPTVGWFDADSGLELSLAASFQDFVEGLTDPGTYG
;
A
#
# COMPACT_ATOMS: atom_id res chain seq x y z
N MET A 1 -21.57 -14.30 15.12
CA MET A 1 -21.39 -13.23 14.13
C MET A 1 -20.85 -13.87 12.85
N PRO A 2 -21.48 -13.77 11.67
CA PRO A 2 -20.90 -14.33 10.45
C PRO A 2 -19.89 -13.35 9.83
N PHE A 3 -18.74 -13.88 9.39
CA PHE A 3 -17.74 -13.20 8.56
C PHE A 3 -17.80 -13.87 7.19
N GLU A 4 -18.02 -13.11 6.11
CA GLU A 4 -18.15 -13.66 4.73
C GLU A 4 -16.82 -13.53 3.94
N TYR A 5 -15.70 -13.75 4.64
CA TYR A 5 -14.29 -13.55 4.24
C TYR A 5 -13.71 -12.15 4.43
N LEU A 6 -12.62 -12.14 5.20
CA LEU A 6 -11.61 -11.10 5.33
C LEU A 6 -10.29 -11.83 5.54
N MET A 7 -9.59 -12.18 4.47
CA MET A 7 -8.21 -12.66 4.60
C MET A 7 -7.36 -11.99 3.52
N GLY A 8 -6.91 -10.78 3.85
CA GLY A 8 -6.01 -9.88 3.14
C GLY A 8 -6.48 -9.33 1.78
N ILE A 9 -7.07 -8.15 1.68
CA ILE A 9 -8.50 -8.05 1.35
C ILE A 9 -8.74 -7.97 -0.18
N GLY A 10 -9.45 -8.95 -0.73
CA GLY A 10 -9.92 -9.05 -2.13
C GLY A 10 -10.19 -10.52 -2.50
N GLN A 11 -11.27 -10.83 -3.23
CA GLN A 11 -11.70 -12.23 -3.52
C GLN A 11 -11.23 -12.78 -4.87
N ARG A 12 -10.44 -12.02 -5.63
CA ARG A 12 -10.03 -12.40 -7.00
C ARG A 12 -8.62 -12.95 -7.02
N ASP A 13 -8.46 -14.10 -7.68
CA ASP A 13 -7.15 -14.63 -8.04
C ASP A 13 -6.28 -13.53 -8.66
N ARG A 14 -5.03 -13.41 -8.18
CA ARG A 14 -4.02 -12.40 -8.59
C ARG A 14 -4.22 -10.97 -8.08
N THR A 15 -5.04 -10.78 -7.04
CA THR A 15 -5.03 -9.51 -6.29
C THR A 15 -4.01 -9.60 -5.17
N LEU A 16 -3.24 -8.52 -4.95
CA LEU A 16 -2.35 -8.38 -3.80
C LEU A 16 -3.13 -8.62 -2.50
N SER A 17 -2.66 -9.55 -1.66
CA SER A 17 -3.21 -9.73 -0.33
C SER A 17 -2.43 -8.92 0.70
N LEU A 18 -3.13 -8.27 1.63
CA LEU A 18 -2.46 -7.60 2.75
C LEU A 18 -1.58 -8.56 3.57
N LEU A 19 -1.90 -9.86 3.55
CA LEU A 19 -1.10 -10.89 4.22
C LEU A 19 0.23 -11.16 3.52
N ASP A 20 0.32 -10.84 2.23
CA ASP A 20 1.56 -10.98 1.47
C ASP A 20 2.56 -9.88 1.82
N SER A 21 2.14 -8.80 2.52
CA SER A 21 2.99 -7.63 2.81
C SER A 21 4.31 -8.04 3.45
N ALA A 22 4.31 -8.90 4.47
CA ALA A 22 5.55 -9.30 5.15
C ALA A 22 6.51 -10.05 4.21
N TYR A 23 5.99 -10.97 3.39
CA TYR A 23 6.77 -11.71 2.41
C TYR A 23 7.33 -10.78 1.33
N LEU A 24 6.50 -9.90 0.78
CA LEU A 24 6.89 -8.96 -0.28
C LEU A 24 7.88 -7.89 0.21
N ILE A 25 7.73 -7.43 1.46
CA ILE A 25 8.70 -6.52 2.08
C ILE A 25 10.08 -7.17 2.14
N GLU A 26 10.16 -8.45 2.52
CA GLU A 26 11.42 -9.19 2.57
C GLU A 26 11.97 -9.45 1.16
N GLU A 27 11.13 -9.94 0.24
CA GLU A 27 11.52 -10.27 -1.14
C GLU A 27 12.11 -9.05 -1.88
N TRP A 28 11.52 -7.88 -1.67
CA TRP A 28 11.89 -6.65 -2.36
C TRP A 28 12.78 -5.72 -1.53
N GLY A 29 13.17 -6.12 -0.31
CA GLY A 29 14.03 -5.31 0.56
C GLY A 29 13.42 -3.97 0.98
N LEU A 30 12.09 -3.89 1.07
CA LEU A 30 11.36 -2.68 1.46
C LEU A 30 11.54 -2.36 2.95
N PRO A 31 11.22 -1.13 3.38
CA PRO A 31 11.16 -0.82 4.80
C PRO A 31 10.22 -1.74 5.58
N THR A 32 10.63 -2.10 6.79
CA THR A 32 9.77 -2.83 7.72
C THR A 32 8.61 -1.94 8.21
N SER A 33 7.53 -2.57 8.69
CA SER A 33 6.31 -1.88 9.19
C SER A 33 5.47 -1.20 8.11
N LEU A 34 5.46 -1.75 6.90
CA LEU A 34 4.56 -1.35 5.82
C LEU A 34 3.38 -2.34 5.68
N VAL A 35 2.23 -1.83 5.22
CA VAL A 35 1.13 -2.63 4.68
C VAL A 35 0.93 -2.23 3.23
N LEU A 36 1.16 -3.16 2.30
CA LEU A 36 1.16 -2.87 0.86
C LEU A 36 -0.28 -2.83 0.33
N LEU A 37 -0.61 -1.80 -0.43
CA LEU A 37 -1.95 -1.55 -0.97
C LEU A 37 -2.04 -1.81 -2.47
N SER A 38 -0.98 -1.50 -3.21
CA SER A 38 -0.92 -1.65 -4.66
C SER A 38 0.52 -1.74 -5.13
N SER A 39 0.72 -2.33 -6.31
CA SER A 39 2.02 -2.50 -6.94
C SER A 39 1.94 -2.27 -8.44
N ASP A 40 2.99 -1.70 -9.01
CA ASP A 40 3.26 -1.70 -10.44
C ASP A 40 4.75 -2.04 -10.65
N GLY A 41 5.04 -3.31 -10.97
CA GLY A 41 6.41 -3.82 -11.02
C GLY A 41 7.13 -3.70 -9.66
N PRO A 42 8.35 -3.13 -9.59
CA PRO A 42 9.10 -2.92 -8.35
C PRO A 42 8.58 -1.75 -7.50
N CYS A 43 7.54 -1.04 -7.97
CA CYS A 43 7.00 0.14 -7.33
C CYS A 43 5.76 -0.21 -6.49
N TRP A 44 5.67 0.34 -5.29
CA TRP A 44 4.67 0.00 -4.30
C TRP A 44 4.02 1.24 -3.70
N ILE A 45 2.72 1.18 -3.46
CA ILE A 45 2.01 2.12 -2.58
C ILE A 45 1.67 1.37 -1.28
N GLY A 46 1.99 1.95 -0.14
CA GLY A 46 1.79 1.31 1.16
C GLY A 46 1.43 2.27 2.28
N LEU A 47 0.79 1.73 3.32
CA LEU A 47 0.62 2.38 4.62
C LEU A 47 1.90 2.21 5.42
N ASP A 48 2.48 3.32 5.86
CA ASP A 48 3.74 3.35 6.60
C ASP A 48 3.51 3.61 8.09
N TYR A 49 3.76 2.59 8.91
CA TYR A 49 3.59 2.63 10.36
C TYR A 49 4.89 2.93 11.13
N ARG A 50 6.00 3.24 10.46
CA ARG A 50 7.30 3.47 11.13
C ARG A 50 7.27 4.61 12.14
N THR A 51 6.37 5.58 11.97
CA THR A 51 6.26 6.78 12.81
C THR A 51 5.21 6.70 13.91
N GLY A 52 4.30 5.70 13.88
CA GLY A 52 3.26 5.58 14.89
C GLY A 52 2.04 4.76 14.49
N PRO A 53 1.00 4.76 15.34
CA PRO A 53 -0.20 3.94 15.14
C PRO A 53 -1.10 4.44 14.01
N THR A 54 -0.94 5.69 13.57
CA THR A 54 -1.63 6.26 12.42
C THR A 54 -0.67 6.30 11.25
N PRO A 55 -0.91 5.53 10.18
CA PRO A 55 0.04 5.44 9.09
C PRO A 55 -0.04 6.65 8.15
N THR A 56 1.12 7.07 7.65
CA THR A 56 1.19 7.89 6.43
C THR A 56 1.03 7.00 5.20
N VAL A 57 0.75 7.59 4.04
CA VAL A 57 0.76 6.85 2.76
C VAL A 57 2.02 7.20 1.99
N GLY A 58 2.76 6.17 1.58
CA GLY A 58 4.02 6.31 0.85
C GLY A 58 4.03 5.55 -0.47
N TRP A 59 4.87 6.01 -1.39
CA TRP A 59 5.28 5.30 -2.59
C TRP A 59 6.75 4.88 -2.45
N PHE A 60 7.06 3.65 -2.84
CA PHE A 60 8.36 3.02 -2.65
C PHE A 60 8.81 2.36 -3.95
N ASP A 61 10.04 2.63 -4.38
CA ASP A 61 10.70 1.96 -5.50
C ASP A 61 11.78 1.03 -4.96
N ALA A 62 11.59 -0.28 -5.14
CA ALA A 62 12.51 -1.29 -4.66
C ALA A 62 13.87 -1.29 -5.41
N ASP A 63 13.88 -0.90 -6.69
CA ASP A 63 15.10 -0.91 -7.50
C ASP A 63 16.00 0.27 -7.16
N SER A 64 15.41 1.46 -7.01
CA SER A 64 16.16 2.69 -6.73
C SER A 64 16.29 3.01 -5.23
N GLY A 65 15.46 2.39 -4.39
CA GLY A 65 15.35 2.72 -2.96
C GLY A 65 14.69 4.07 -2.70
N LEU A 66 14.04 4.68 -3.70
CA LEU A 66 13.36 5.96 -3.56
C LEU A 66 12.06 5.80 -2.76
N GLU A 67 11.87 6.66 -1.76
CA GLU A 67 10.64 6.75 -0.97
C GLU A 67 10.03 8.15 -1.12
N LEU A 68 8.74 8.22 -1.45
CA LEU A 68 7.98 9.47 -1.57
C LEU A 68 6.78 9.46 -0.63
N SER A 69 6.61 10.53 0.16
CA SER A 69 5.40 10.72 0.95
C SER A 69 4.26 11.18 0.05
N LEU A 70 3.19 10.38 -0.04
CA LEU A 70 2.01 10.70 -0.84
C LEU A 70 0.96 11.45 -0.02
N ALA A 71 0.77 11.08 1.25
CA ALA A 71 -0.19 11.72 2.14
C ALA A 71 0.15 11.51 3.62
N ALA A 72 -0.31 12.43 4.47
CA ALA A 72 -0.12 12.35 5.92
C ALA A 72 -1.05 11.32 6.59
N SER A 73 -2.14 10.93 5.94
CA SER A 73 -3.06 9.90 6.39
C SER A 73 -3.72 9.16 5.23
N PHE A 74 -4.29 7.98 5.50
CA PHE A 74 -5.06 7.25 4.50
C PHE A 74 -6.31 8.03 4.04
N GLN A 75 -6.91 8.82 4.93
CA GLN A 75 -8.06 9.66 4.59
C GLN A 75 -7.65 10.76 3.59
N ASP A 76 -6.58 11.50 3.87
CA ASP A 76 -6.07 12.55 2.97
C ASP A 76 -5.72 11.98 1.59
N PHE A 77 -5.15 10.76 1.56
CA PHE A 77 -4.85 10.07 0.32
C PHE A 77 -6.11 9.81 -0.50
N VAL A 78 -7.15 9.23 0.11
CA VAL A 78 -8.42 8.91 -0.59
C VAL A 78 -9.16 10.17 -1.02
N GLU A 79 -9.19 11.21 -0.19
CA GLU A 79 -9.82 12.50 -0.54
C GLU A 79 -9.08 13.23 -1.67
N GLY A 80 -7.77 13.01 -1.81
CA GLY A 80 -6.96 13.54 -2.90
C GLY A 80 -7.05 12.75 -4.21
N LEU A 81 -7.67 11.56 -4.22
CA LEU A 81 -7.86 10.80 -5.46
C LEU A 81 -8.91 11.49 -6.35
N THR A 82 -8.45 12.02 -7.47
CA THR A 82 -9.31 12.61 -8.50
C THR A 82 -9.72 11.58 -9.53
N ASP A 83 -10.93 11.73 -10.10
CA ASP A 83 -11.37 10.92 -11.24
C ASP A 83 -10.40 11.13 -12.44
N PRO A 84 -9.88 10.06 -13.07
CA PRO A 84 -9.03 10.17 -14.26
C PRO A 84 -9.65 10.98 -15.40
N GLY A 85 -10.98 11.15 -15.46
CA GLY A 85 -11.68 12.00 -16.43
C GLY A 85 -11.54 13.52 -16.21
N THR A 86 -10.90 13.95 -15.11
CA THR A 86 -10.68 15.37 -14.78
C THR A 86 -9.37 15.91 -15.37
N TYR A 87 -8.49 15.01 -15.83
CA TYR A 87 -7.26 15.34 -16.57
C TYR A 87 -7.36 14.75 -17.98
N GLY A 88 -8.21 15.33 -18.82
CA GLY A 88 -8.39 15.02 -20.24
C GLY A 88 -8.58 16.27 -21.07
#